data_AF-A0A4Y7TEJ1-F1
#
_entry.id   AF-A0A4Y7TEJ1-F1
#
_cell.length_a   1.000
_cell.length_b   1.000
_cell.length_c   1.000
_cell.angle_alpha   90.00
_cell.angle_beta   90.00
_cell.angle_gamma   90.00
#
_symmetry.space_group_name_H-M   'P 1'
#
loop_
_entity.id
_entity.type
_entity.pdbx_description
1 polymer ?
#
loop_
_entity_poly.entity_id
_entity_poly.type
_entity_poly.pdbx_seq_one_letter_code
_entity_poly.pdbx_strand_id
1 'polypeptide(L)'
;ASHTRNRRTSPPDSSCLPGTRKIVLEKITAWVEDATQHVLWLCGPVGCGKSAIAQTVAEELDRQARLAASFFFFRGSPIRSRMSNFVVTLASQMAIAIPSTKEYVDAALASQAGGIQGSSVSMQVQRLVLRP
;
A
#
# COMPACT_ATOMS: atom_id res chain seq x y z
N ALA A 1 -4.08 -4.69 -21.82
CA ALA A 1 -5.36 -4.64 -21.09
C ALA A 1 -5.83 -6.08 -20.91
N SER A 2 -5.90 -6.59 -19.67
CA SER A 2 -6.38 -7.97 -19.48
C SER A 2 -7.89 -8.02 -19.72
N HIS A 3 -8.33 -8.99 -20.51
CA HIS A 3 -9.75 -9.25 -20.77
C HIS A 3 -10.48 -9.76 -19.52
N THR A 4 -9.74 -10.25 -18.50
CA THR A 4 -10.27 -10.68 -17.21
C THR A 4 -10.40 -9.56 -16.17
N ARG A 5 -10.00 -8.32 -16.50
CA ARG A 5 -9.95 -7.24 -15.50
C ARG A 5 -11.36 -6.76 -15.12
N ASN A 6 -11.73 -6.94 -13.86
CA ASN A 6 -12.97 -6.36 -13.34
C ASN A 6 -12.78 -4.84 -13.14
N ARG A 7 -13.49 -4.05 -13.96
CA ARG A 7 -13.38 -2.57 -13.92
C ARG A 7 -14.03 -1.94 -12.68
N ARG A 8 -14.79 -2.69 -11.87
CA ARG A 8 -15.42 -2.22 -10.64
C ARG A 8 -14.58 -2.56 -9.40
N THR A 9 -13.83 -3.67 -9.41
CA THR A 9 -13.09 -4.16 -8.24
C THR A 9 -11.57 -4.21 -8.40
N SER A 10 -11.01 -4.25 -9.61
CA SER A 10 -9.56 -4.41 -9.81
C SER A 10 -8.81 -3.06 -9.92
N PRO A 11 -7.71 -2.84 -9.17
CA PRO A 11 -6.79 -3.83 -8.57
C PRO A 11 -7.25 -4.33 -7.18
N PRO A 12 -6.83 -5.51 -6.70
CA PRO A 12 -5.56 -6.17 -7.04
C PRO A 12 -5.76 -7.48 -7.84
N ASP A 13 -5.95 -7.40 -9.16
CA ASP A 13 -5.88 -8.57 -10.07
C ASP A 13 -5.04 -8.22 -11.31
N SER A 14 -3.97 -7.46 -11.09
CA SER A 14 -3.15 -6.93 -12.18
C SER A 14 -1.68 -7.23 -12.03
N SER A 15 -1.28 -8.21 -11.21
CA SER A 15 0.11 -8.63 -11.09
C SER A 15 0.72 -9.00 -12.45
N CYS A 16 2.05 -8.86 -12.54
CA CYS A 16 2.80 -9.26 -13.71
C CYS A 16 2.54 -10.73 -14.05
N LEU A 17 2.43 -11.02 -15.36
CA LEU A 17 2.37 -12.39 -15.83
C LEU A 17 3.66 -13.13 -15.43
N PRO A 18 3.58 -14.42 -15.06
CA PRO A 18 4.74 -15.21 -14.69
C PRO A 18 5.86 -15.10 -15.74
N GLY A 19 7.09 -14.91 -15.28
CA GLY A 19 8.26 -14.81 -16.14
C GLY A 19 8.46 -13.47 -16.86
N THR A 20 7.54 -12.51 -16.71
CA THR A 20 7.68 -11.17 -17.31
C THR A 20 8.29 -10.16 -16.32
N ARG A 21 8.80 -9.04 -16.83
CA ARG A 21 9.30 -7.90 -16.03
C ARG A 21 10.41 -8.22 -15.00
N LYS A 22 11.05 -9.40 -15.11
CA LYS A 22 12.09 -9.90 -14.19
C LYS A 22 13.15 -8.87 -13.83
N ILE A 23 13.77 -8.24 -14.83
CA ILE A 23 14.83 -7.23 -14.63
C ILE A 23 14.37 -6.07 -13.74
N VAL A 24 13.12 -5.62 -13.89
CA VAL A 24 12.60 -4.51 -13.07
C VAL A 24 12.26 -4.99 -11.67
N LEU A 25 11.67 -6.18 -11.54
CA LEU A 25 11.36 -6.78 -10.24
C LEU A 25 12.63 -7.03 -9.43
N GLU A 26 13.68 -7.60 -10.05
CA GLU A 26 15.00 -7.82 -9.42
C GLU A 26 15.62 -6.52 -8.91
N LYS A 27 15.53 -5.43 -9.69
CA LYS A 27 16.01 -4.11 -9.25
C LYS A 27 15.23 -3.57 -8.05
N ILE A 28 13.91 -3.76 -8.03
CA ILE A 28 13.08 -3.32 -6.89
C ILE A 28 13.38 -4.19 -5.67
N THR A 29 13.55 -5.50 -5.82
CA THR A 29 13.94 -6.38 -4.71
C THR A 29 15.30 -5.97 -4.13
N ALA A 30 16.29 -5.70 -4.97
CA ALA A 30 17.60 -5.20 -4.51
C ALA A 30 17.46 -3.86 -3.77
N TRP A 31 16.58 -2.96 -4.24
CA TRP A 31 16.26 -1.72 -3.56
C TRP A 31 15.60 -1.93 -2.19
N VAL A 32 14.71 -2.93 -2.04
CA VAL A 32 14.08 -3.26 -0.76
C VAL A 32 15.11 -3.69 0.30
N GLU A 33 16.21 -4.31 -0.12
CA GLU A 33 17.31 -4.69 0.79
C GLU A 33 18.23 -3.51 1.16
N ASP A 34 18.14 -2.38 0.44
CA ASP A 34 18.98 -1.22 0.69
C ASP A 34 18.40 -0.33 1.80
N ALA A 35 19.02 -0.37 2.98
CA ALA A 35 18.61 0.42 4.15
C ALA A 35 18.78 1.95 3.97
N THR A 36 19.48 2.41 2.93
CA THR A 36 19.76 3.84 2.70
C THR A 36 18.70 4.52 1.83
N GLN A 37 17.89 3.77 1.09
CA GLN A 37 16.92 4.31 0.14
C GLN A 37 15.49 4.04 0.59
N HIS A 38 14.73 5.09 0.91
CA HIS A 38 13.39 4.96 1.49
C HIS A 38 12.23 5.15 0.50
N VAL A 39 12.50 5.69 -0.70
CA VAL A 39 11.49 5.92 -1.73
C VAL A 39 12.00 5.48 -3.09
N LEU A 40 11.25 4.57 -3.75
CA LEU A 40 11.47 4.19 -5.14
C LEU A 40 10.39 4.81 -6.03
N TRP A 41 10.83 5.54 -7.05
CA TRP A 41 9.95 6.13 -8.05
C TRP A 41 9.94 5.29 -9.34
N LEU A 42 8.86 4.55 -9.59
CA LEU A 42 8.70 3.75 -10.81
C LEU A 42 8.12 4.58 -11.97
N CYS A 43 9.01 5.09 -12.83
CA CYS A 43 8.66 5.87 -14.02
C CYS A 43 8.48 4.99 -15.27
N GLY A 44 7.60 5.40 -16.19
CA GLY A 44 7.48 4.77 -17.50
C GLY A 44 6.23 5.16 -18.27
N PRO A 45 6.13 4.79 -19.56
CA PRO A 45 4.99 5.15 -20.41
C PRO A 45 3.63 4.68 -19.85
N VAL A 46 2.55 5.33 -20.30
CA VAL A 46 1.19 4.88 -19.99
C VAL A 46 1.00 3.45 -20.51
N GLY A 47 0.34 2.60 -19.73
CA GLY A 47 0.06 1.22 -20.13
C GLY A 47 1.22 0.23 -20.00
N CYS A 48 2.43 0.65 -19.59
CA CYS A 48 3.58 -0.26 -19.48
C CYS A 48 3.53 -1.24 -18.28
N GLY A 49 2.46 -1.20 -17.47
CA GLY A 49 2.26 -2.12 -16.36
C GLY A 49 2.88 -1.69 -15.04
N LYS A 50 3.09 -0.39 -14.79
CA LYS A 50 3.64 0.09 -13.49
C LYS A 50 2.85 -0.41 -12.28
N SER A 51 1.52 -0.31 -12.32
CA SER A 51 0.66 -0.83 -11.24
C SER A 51 0.75 -2.36 -11.10
N ALA A 52 1.01 -3.08 -12.20
CA ALA A 52 1.23 -4.51 -12.18
C ALA A 52 2.51 -4.88 -11.44
N ILE A 53 3.59 -4.14 -11.73
CA ILE A 53 4.89 -4.30 -11.06
C ILE A 53 4.75 -4.02 -9.56
N ALA A 54 4.13 -2.89 -9.18
CA ALA A 54 3.91 -2.55 -7.78
C ALA A 54 3.06 -3.61 -7.04
N GLN A 55 2.03 -4.14 -7.71
CA GLN A 55 1.21 -5.22 -7.16
C GLN A 55 2.02 -6.51 -6.95
N THR A 56 2.79 -6.95 -7.95
CA THR A 56 3.66 -8.13 -7.83
C THR A 56 4.68 -7.99 -6.72
N VAL A 57 5.29 -6.81 -6.57
CA VAL A 57 6.24 -6.55 -5.47
C VAL A 57 5.54 -6.64 -4.11
N ALA A 58 4.35 -6.05 -3.97
CA ALA A 58 3.59 -6.15 -2.72
C ALA A 58 3.23 -7.61 -2.39
N GLU A 59 2.72 -8.38 -3.36
CA GLU A 59 2.39 -9.81 -3.19
C GLU A 59 3.63 -10.66 -2.83
N GLU A 60 4.79 -10.36 -3.42
CA GLU A 60 6.05 -11.02 -3.08
C GLU A 60 6.47 -10.75 -1.63
N LEU A 61 6.46 -9.47 -1.21
CA LEU A 61 6.84 -9.09 0.14
C LEU A 61 5.85 -9.57 1.20
N ASP A 62 4.56 -9.63 0.88
CA ASP A 62 3.52 -10.17 1.76
C ASP A 62 3.75 -11.66 2.02
N ARG A 63 4.01 -12.44 0.97
CA ARG A 63 4.35 -13.87 1.10
C ARG A 63 5.64 -14.10 1.88
N GLN A 64 6.58 -13.16 1.86
CA GLN A 64 7.80 -13.20 2.68
C GLN A 64 7.59 -12.71 4.11
N ALA A 65 6.38 -12.29 4.50
CA ALA A 65 6.05 -11.65 5.77
C ALA A 65 6.88 -10.37 6.04
N ARG A 66 7.21 -9.63 4.97
CA ARG A 66 8.02 -8.39 5.00
C ARG A 66 7.23 -7.15 4.63
N LEU A 67 6.00 -7.31 4.14
CA LEU A 67 5.14 -6.19 3.81
C LEU A 67 4.43 -5.67 5.07
N ALA A 68 4.76 -4.45 5.51
CA ALA A 68 4.07 -3.83 6.64
C ALA A 68 2.65 -3.37 6.27
N ALA A 69 2.48 -2.79 5.08
CA ALA A 69 1.19 -2.34 4.55
C ALA A 69 1.29 -2.02 3.06
N SER A 70 0.15 -2.01 2.36
CA SER A 70 0.02 -1.54 0.99
C SER A 70 -1.35 -0.91 0.71
N PHE A 71 -1.36 0.09 -0.17
CA PHE A 71 -2.60 0.72 -0.63
C PHE A 71 -2.54 1.05 -2.12
N PHE A 72 -3.57 0.62 -2.86
CA PHE A 72 -3.68 0.85 -4.29
C PHE A 72 -4.84 1.79 -4.60
N PHE A 73 -4.52 3.03 -4.96
CA PHE A 73 -5.52 4.00 -5.41
C PHE A 73 -6.21 3.50 -6.68
N PHE A 74 -7.54 3.56 -6.68
CA PHE A 74 -8.35 3.13 -7.80
C PHE A 74 -9.54 4.05 -8.03
N ARG A 75 -9.55 4.75 -9.17
CA ARG A 75 -10.60 5.72 -9.54
C ARG A 75 -11.99 5.11 -9.60
N GLY A 76 -12.10 3.83 -9.98
CA GLY A 76 -13.39 3.13 -10.07
C GLY A 76 -13.97 2.71 -8.71
N SER A 77 -13.26 2.92 -7.60
CA SER A 77 -13.73 2.58 -6.26
C SER A 77 -13.97 3.84 -5.44
N PRO A 78 -15.19 4.07 -4.90
CA PRO A 78 -15.46 5.19 -4.00
C PRO A 78 -14.54 5.19 -2.76
N ILE A 79 -14.15 4.01 -2.29
CA ILE A 79 -13.37 3.82 -1.06
C ILE A 79 -11.87 4.02 -1.31
N ARG A 80 -11.37 3.67 -2.51
CA ARG A 80 -9.94 3.73 -2.88
C ARG A 80 -9.59 4.85 -3.87
N SER A 81 -10.55 5.69 -4.24
CA SER A 81 -10.32 6.87 -5.10
C SER A 81 -9.92 8.11 -4.31
N ARG A 82 -10.05 8.09 -2.98
CA ARG A 82 -9.81 9.22 -2.08
C ARG A 82 -8.79 8.87 -1.01
N MET A 83 -8.15 9.90 -0.46
CA MET A 83 -7.20 9.78 0.64
C MET A 83 -7.85 9.43 1.99
N SER A 84 -9.18 9.56 2.13
CA SER A 84 -9.90 9.42 3.39
C SER A 84 -9.69 8.08 4.10
N ASN A 85 -9.43 7.01 3.34
CA ASN A 85 -9.16 5.67 3.89
C ASN A 85 -7.68 5.27 3.82
N PHE A 86 -6.84 6.06 3.14
CA PHE A 86 -5.45 5.68 2.87
C PHE A 86 -4.69 5.39 4.16
N VAL A 87 -4.64 6.37 5.07
CA VAL A 87 -3.83 6.24 6.30
C VAL A 87 -4.44 5.24 7.27
N VAL A 88 -5.76 5.24 7.43
CA VAL A 88 -6.45 4.29 8.32
C VAL A 88 -6.25 2.86 7.85
N THR A 89 -6.29 2.60 6.53
CA THR A 89 -5.99 1.27 5.97
C THR A 89 -4.53 0.89 6.23
N LEU A 90 -3.57 1.80 6.04
CA LEU A 90 -2.16 1.50 6.34
C LEU A 90 -1.95 1.16 7.81
N ALA A 91 -2.47 1.98 8.73
CA ALA A 91 -2.35 1.75 10.17
C ALA A 91 -2.97 0.42 10.61
N SER A 92 -4.16 0.10 10.08
CA SER A 92 -4.81 -1.18 10.35
C SER A 92 -4.00 -2.38 9.83
N GLN A 93 -3.40 -2.28 8.64
CA GLN A 93 -2.54 -3.34 8.10
C GLN A 93 -1.25 -3.47 8.90
N MET A 94 -0.63 -2.35 9.29
CA MET A 94 0.58 -2.35 10.13
C MET A 94 0.33 -2.99 11.49
N ALA A 95 -0.82 -2.72 12.14
CA ALA A 95 -1.20 -3.36 13.40
C ALA A 95 -1.34 -4.89 13.28
N ILE A 96 -1.68 -5.39 12.10
CA ILE A 96 -1.76 -6.83 11.81
C ILE A 96 -0.36 -7.39 11.53
N ALA A 97 0.43 -6.72 10.69
CA ALA A 97 1.76 -7.17 10.28
C ALA A 97 2.81 -7.05 11.41
N ILE A 98 2.64 -6.07 12.30
CA ILE A 98 3.54 -5.76 13.42
C ILE A 98 2.67 -5.67 14.69
N PRO A 99 2.36 -6.81 15.34
CA PRO A 99 1.40 -6.85 16.45
C PRO A 99 1.71 -5.90 17.61
N SER A 100 2.99 -5.59 17.86
CA SER A 100 3.41 -4.62 18.88
C SER A 100 2.93 -3.20 18.62
N THR A 101 2.53 -2.86 17.39
CA THR A 101 1.97 -1.54 17.04
C THR A 101 0.47 -1.43 17.34
N LYS A 102 -0.22 -2.56 17.59
CA LYS A 102 -1.68 -2.60 17.74
C LYS A 102 -2.19 -1.74 18.90
N GLU A 103 -1.57 -1.85 20.07
CA GLU A 103 -2.00 -1.12 21.27
C GLU A 103 -1.92 0.39 21.08
N TYR A 104 -0.87 0.87 20.39
CA TYR A 104 -0.68 2.27 20.05
C TYR A 104 -1.77 2.75 19.09
N VAL A 105 -2.04 2.00 18.01
CA VAL A 105 -3.09 2.35 17.05
C VAL A 105 -4.49 2.37 17.71
N ASP A 106 -4.78 1.39 18.57
CA ASP A 106 -6.06 1.31 19.30
C ASP A 106 -6.20 2.50 20.28
N ALA A 107 -5.14 2.87 21.00
CA ALA A 107 -5.11 4.03 21.88
C ALA A 107 -5.30 5.36 21.13
N ALA A 108 -4.62 5.52 19.98
CA ALA A 108 -4.77 6.67 19.11
C ALA A 108 -6.22 6.83 18.64
N LEU A 109 -6.89 5.74 18.27
CA LEU A 109 -8.30 5.73 17.87
C LEU A 109 -9.24 6.07 19.02
N ALA A 110 -9.01 5.51 20.21
CA ALA A 110 -9.84 5.75 21.40
C ALA A 110 -9.79 7.20 21.90
N SER A 111 -8.66 7.89 21.70
CA SER A 111 -8.47 9.28 22.14
C SER A 111 -9.26 10.32 21.33
N GLN A 112 -9.92 9.94 20.23
CA GLN A 112 -10.54 10.88 19.29
C GLN A 112 -12.07 10.92 19.41
N ALA A 113 -12.57 11.84 20.24
CA ALA A 113 -14.00 12.07 20.45
C ALA A 113 -14.78 12.44 19.16
N GLY A 114 -14.10 12.92 18.10
CA GLY A 114 -14.71 13.30 16.81
C GLY A 114 -14.48 12.32 15.65
N GLY A 115 -13.80 11.19 15.90
CA GLY A 115 -13.38 10.25 14.85
C GLY A 115 -12.19 10.75 14.02
N ILE A 116 -11.36 9.81 13.55
CA ILE A 116 -10.20 10.12 12.69
C ILE A 116 -10.62 10.33 11.23
N GLN A 117 -11.70 9.69 10.82
CA GLN A 117 -12.29 9.80 9.48
C GLN A 117 -12.90 11.20 9.28
N GLY A 118 -12.15 12.08 8.62
CA GLY A 118 -12.54 13.48 8.38
C GLY A 118 -11.45 14.49 8.74
N SER A 119 -10.47 14.08 9.55
CA SER A 119 -9.26 14.87 9.82
C SER A 119 -8.32 14.90 8.60
N SER A 120 -7.40 15.87 8.56
CA SER A 120 -6.44 16.00 7.46
C SER A 120 -5.50 14.77 7.38
N VAL A 121 -5.04 14.43 6.18
CA VAL A 121 -4.12 13.30 5.95
C VAL A 121 -2.87 13.40 6.82
N SER A 122 -2.29 14.60 6.95
CA SER A 122 -1.12 14.83 7.78
C SER A 122 -1.37 14.52 9.26
N MET A 123 -2.55 14.89 9.78
CA MET A 123 -2.95 14.57 11.16
C MET A 123 -3.10 13.05 11.35
N GLN A 124 -3.72 12.37 10.38
CA GLN A 124 -3.86 10.93 10.40
C GLN A 124 -2.49 10.24 10.41
N VAL A 125 -1.55 10.65 9.54
CA VAL A 125 -0.20 10.05 9.47
C VAL A 125 0.54 10.26 10.78
N GLN A 126 0.48 11.49 11.32
CA GLN A 126 1.18 11.82 12.56
C GLN A 126 0.70 10.95 13.73
N ARG A 127 -0.62 10.70 13.82
CA ARG A 127 -1.23 10.02 14.96
C ARG A 127 -1.46 8.52 14.79
N LEU A 128 -1.39 7.97 13.59
CA LEU A 128 -1.63 6.54 13.38
C LEU A 128 -0.39 5.78 12.90
N VAL A 129 0.64 6.49 12.42
CA VAL A 129 1.81 5.87 11.80
C VAL A 129 3.11 6.33 12.44
N LEU A 130 3.31 7.64 12.60
CA LEU A 130 4.59 8.18 13.12
C LEU A 130 4.66 8.16 14.64
N ARG A 131 3.57 8.52 15.30
CA ARG A 131 3.42 8.53 16.76
C ARG A 131 2.01 8.04 17.12
N PRO A 132 1.71 6.76 16.82
CA PRO A 132 0.49 6.13 17.29
C PRO A 132 0.46 6.05 18.82
#